data_AF-A0A356V600-F1
#
_entry.id   AF-A0A356V600-F1
#
_cell.length_a   1.000
_cell.length_b   1.000
_cell.length_c   1.000
_cell.angle_alpha   90.00
_cell.angle_beta   90.00
_cell.angle_gamma   90.00
#
_symmetry.space_group_name_H-M   'P 1'
#
loop_
_entity.id
_entity.type
_entity.pdbx_description
1 polymer ?
#
loop_
_entity_poly.entity_id
_entity_poly.type
_entity_poly.pdbx_seq_one_letter_code
_entity_poly.pdbx_strand_id
1 'polypeptide(L)' 'MDQNIFETIEEAQEQATDWLWAYNNDRPNMAMDGITPAMKLKQVA' A
#
# COMPACT_ATOMS: atom_id res chain seq x y z
N MET A 1 11.29 14.40 7.74
CA MET A 1 10.05 13.81 8.27
C MET A 1 8.94 14.56 7.58
N ASP A 2 8.31 13.97 6.56
CA ASP A 2 7.08 14.54 6.01
C ASP A 2 5.97 14.28 7.02
N GLN A 3 5.41 15.37 7.57
CA GLN A 3 4.21 15.32 8.38
C GLN A 3 3.05 15.64 7.46
N ASN A 4 2.28 14.63 7.07
CA ASN A 4 0.99 14.86 6.43
C ASN A 4 0.03 15.35 7.52
N ILE A 5 -0.25 16.65 7.49
CA ILE A 5 -1.28 17.25 8.32
C ILE A 5 -2.60 17.00 7.59
N PHE A 6 -3.46 16.19 8.20
CA PHE A 6 -4.81 15.94 7.72
C PHE A 6 -5.76 16.94 8.39
N GLU A 7 -6.63 17.57 7.61
CA GLU A 7 -7.64 18.49 8.13
C GLU A 7 -8.86 17.72 8.67
N THR A 8 -9.08 16.50 8.20
CA THR A 8 -10.22 15.65 8.58
C THR A 8 -9.85 14.17 8.72
N ILE A 9 -10.70 13.42 9.42
CA ILE A 9 -10.59 11.95 9.50
C ILE A 9 -10.79 11.30 8.13
N GLU A 10 -11.70 11.85 7.31
CA GLU A 10 -12.02 11.33 5.98
C GLU A 10 -10.80 11.42 5.05
N GLU A 11 -10.10 12.55 5.07
CA GLU A 11 -8.85 12.73 4.31
C GLU A 11 -7.76 11.73 4.73
N ALA A 12 -7.62 11.48 6.04
CA ALA A 12 -6.67 10.49 6.55
C ALA A 12 -7.05 9.06 6.11
N GLN A 13 -8.35 8.75 6.04
CA GLN A 13 -8.85 7.45 5.59
C GLN A 13 -8.65 7.23 4.09
N GLU A 14 -8.88 8.25 3.27
CA GLU A 14 -8.67 8.21 1.83
C GLU A 14 -7.18 7.94 1.51
N GLN A 15 -6.28 8.72 2.12
CA GLN A 15 -4.84 8.53 1.93
C GLN A 15 -4.36 7.15 2.42
N ALA A 16 -4.91 6.65 3.54
CA ALA A 16 -4.60 5.30 4.01
C ALA A 16 -5.10 4.21 3.05
N THR A 17 -6.25 4.42 2.41
CA THR A 17 -6.84 3.49 1.44
C THR A 17 -5.99 3.43 0.16
N ASP A 18 -5.59 4.59 -0.36
CA ASP A 18 -4.71 4.68 -1.52
C ASP A 18 -3.34 4.05 -1.24
N TRP A 19 -2.77 4.32 -0.06
CA TRP A 19 -1.51 3.72 0.35
C TRP A 19 -1.60 2.20 0.42
N LEU A 20 -2.70 1.66 0.97
CA LEU A 20 -2.93 0.22 1.05
C LEU A 20 -3.02 -0.41 -0.35
N TRP A 21 -3.70 0.27 -1.29
CA TRP A 21 -3.79 -0.18 -2.68
C TRP A 21 -2.41 -0.21 -3.34
N ALA A 22 -1.65 0.90 -3.25
CA ALA A 22 -0.32 1.01 -3.84
C ALA A 22 0.65 -0.03 -3.26
N TYR A 23 0.60 -0.26 -1.94
CA TYR A 23 1.41 -1.28 -1.28
C TYR A 23 1.11 -2.69 -1.79
N ASN A 24 -0.17 -3.02 -1.98
CA ASN A 24 -0.59 -4.35 -2.42
C ASN A 24 -0.37 -4.61 -3.91
N ASN A 25 -0.41 -3.58 -4.76
CA ASN A 25 -0.40 -3.72 -6.22
C ASN A 25 0.91 -3.29 -6.89
N ASP A 26 1.55 -2.20 -6.43
CA ASP A 26 2.62 -1.51 -7.18
C ASP A 26 3.98 -1.47 -6.45
N ARG A 27 4.07 -2.01 -5.23
CA ARG A 27 5.29 -1.93 -4.42
C ARG A 27 6.53 -2.45 -5.17
N PRO A 28 7.64 -1.68 -5.26
CA PRO A 28 8.81 -2.00 -6.09
C PRO A 28 9.78 -3.05 -5.50
N ASN A 29 9.28 -3.93 -4.61
CA ASN A 29 9.93 -5.16 -4.15
C ASN A 29 11.29 -5.06 -3.42
N MET A 30 11.28 -5.35 -2.12
CA MET A 30 12.50 -5.74 -1.37
C MET A 30 12.30 -6.91 -0.39
N ALA A 31 11.06 -7.37 -0.16
CA ALA A 31 10.76 -8.33 0.93
C ALA A 31 10.10 -9.65 0.48
N MET A 32 9.64 -9.71 -0.78
CA MET A 32 8.96 -10.88 -1.35
C MET A 32 9.61 -11.25 -2.69
N ASP A 33 10.94 -11.37 -2.74
CA ASP A 33 11.69 -11.84 -3.92
C ASP A 33 11.36 -11.14 -5.26
N GLY A 34 10.99 -9.86 -5.24
CA GLY A 34 10.64 -9.19 -6.50
C GLY A 34 9.15 -9.24 -6.89
N ILE A 35 8.23 -9.67 -6.01
CA ILE A 35 6.79 -9.68 -6.31
C ILE A 35 5.92 -8.96 -5.27
N THR A 36 4.77 -8.45 -5.70
CA THR A 36 3.82 -7.75 -4.81
C THR A 36 2.98 -8.73 -3.99
N PRO A 37 2.39 -8.29 -2.86
CA PRO A 37 1.51 -9.15 -2.05
C PRO A 37 0.36 -9.78 -2.86
N ALA A 38 -0.26 -9.03 -3.78
CA ALA A 38 -1.32 -9.56 -4.64
C ALA A 38 -0.82 -10.67 -5.58
N MET A 39 0.39 -10.53 -6.12
CA MET A 39 1.01 -11.58 -6.94
C MET A 39 1.32 -12.83 -6.10
N LYS A 40 1.83 -12.64 -4.88
CA LYS A 40 2.09 -13.76 -3.95
C LYS A 40 0.81 -14.49 -3.62
N LEU A 41 -0.28 -13.76 -3.32
CA LEU A 41 -1.59 -14.33 -3.04
C LEU A 41 -2.10 -15.19 -4.22
N LYS A 42 -1.93 -14.72 -5.46
CA LYS A 42 -2.28 -15.50 -6.67
C LYS A 42 -1.46 -16.76 -6.87
N GLN A 43 -0.26 -16.87 -6.30
CA GLN A 43 0.57 -18.08 -6.39
C GLN A 43 0.16 -19.16 -5.37
N VAL A 44 -0.45 -18.77 -4.25
CA VAL A 44 -0.88 -19.69 -3.18
C VAL A 44 -2.35 -20.11 -3.26
N ALA A 45 -3.15 -19.41 -4.07
CA ALA A 45 -4.54 -19.76 -4.40
C ALA A 45 -4.59 -20.80 -5.52
#